data_AF-A0A969N9P9-F1
#
_entry.id   AF-A0A969N9P9-F1
#
_cell.length_a   1.000
_cell.length_b   1.000
_cell.length_c   1.000
_cell.angle_alpha   90.00
_cell.angle_beta   90.00
_cell.angle_gamma   90.00
#
_symmetry.space_group_name_H-M   'P 1'
#
loop_
_entity.id
_entity.type
_entity.pdbx_description
1 polymer ?
#
loop_
_entity_poly.entity_id
_entity_poly.type
_entity_poly.pdbx_seq_one_letter_code
_entity_poly.pdbx_strand_id
1 'polypeptide(L)'
;MQKFSIYYNCKSELLINNKKTETYTYRIIQEAFNNIIKHANAEQVKLILGVKNNQLNILVEDDGKGFDTSNGHLNAGNGISNMKERVSLLGGKFRLASKPGNGTKLNISIPVNYE
;
A
#
# COMPACT_ATOMS: atom_id res chain seq x y z
N MET A 1 12.43 -20.04 -3.00
CA MET A 1 12.02 -18.67 -2.64
C MET A 1 11.39 -18.04 -3.87
N GLN A 2 10.17 -17.52 -3.77
CA GLN A 2 9.51 -16.86 -4.89
C GLN A 2 10.31 -15.62 -5.31
N LYS A 3 10.44 -15.41 -6.62
CA LYS A 3 11.02 -14.21 -7.22
C LYS A 3 9.93 -13.46 -7.97
N PHE A 4 9.95 -12.13 -7.91
CA PHE A 4 9.10 -11.26 -8.69
C PHE A 4 9.89 -10.02 -9.11
N SER A 5 9.48 -9.41 -10.21
CA SER A 5 10.03 -8.15 -10.71
C SER A 5 9.31 -6.98 -10.06
N ILE A 6 10.05 -5.93 -9.70
CA ILE A 6 9.47 -4.70 -9.17
C ILE A 6 9.68 -3.57 -10.17
N TYR A 7 8.59 -3.05 -10.72
CA TYR A 7 8.59 -1.73 -11.34
C TYR A 7 8.37 -0.71 -10.24
N TYR A 8 9.28 0.27 -10.10
CA TYR A 8 9.09 1.37 -9.17
C TYR A 8 9.22 2.73 -9.86
N ASN A 9 8.42 3.69 -9.41
CA ASN A 9 8.55 5.08 -9.79
C ASN A 9 8.38 5.94 -8.54
N CYS A 10 9.45 6.67 -8.19
CA CYS A 10 9.47 7.64 -7.12
C CYS A 10 9.95 8.97 -7.69
N LYS A 11 9.17 10.04 -7.51
CA LYS A 11 9.65 11.38 -7.87
C LYS A 11 10.75 11.79 -6.88
N SER A 12 11.78 12.46 -7.41
CA SER A 12 13.12 12.62 -6.81
C SER A 12 13.19 13.33 -5.44
N GLU A 13 12.11 13.97 -4.99
CA GLU A 13 11.98 14.46 -3.62
C GLU A 13 10.58 14.22 -3.09
N LEU A 14 10.47 13.35 -2.09
CA LEU A 14 9.28 13.24 -1.26
C LEU A 14 9.49 14.18 -0.08
N LEU A 15 9.03 15.42 -0.22
CA LEU A 15 9.03 16.39 0.87
C LEU A 15 7.97 15.99 1.89
N ILE A 16 8.33 15.06 2.79
CA ILE A 16 7.52 14.62 3.92
C ILE A 16 8.13 15.28 5.16
N ASN A 17 7.53 16.39 5.59
CA ASN A 17 8.07 17.18 6.70
C ASN A 17 7.57 16.72 8.09
N ASN A 18 7.00 15.51 8.18
CA ASN A 18 6.43 14.95 9.39
C ASN A 18 6.96 13.52 9.61
N LYS A 19 7.71 13.31 10.71
CA LYS A 19 8.32 12.00 11.06
C LYS A 19 7.32 10.87 11.23
N LYS A 20 6.12 11.17 11.75
CA LYS A 20 5.04 10.18 11.92
C LYS A 20 4.55 9.70 10.55
N THR A 21 4.37 10.64 9.62
CA THR A 21 3.98 10.35 8.23
C THR A 21 5.01 9.48 7.53
N GLU A 22 6.30 9.81 7.65
CA GLU A 22 7.41 9.02 7.10
C GLU A 22 7.41 7.59 7.66
N THR A 23 7.38 7.45 8.99
CA THR A 23 7.42 6.16 9.67
C THR A 23 6.23 5.28 9.29
N TYR A 24 5.02 5.83 9.29
CA TYR A 24 3.81 5.08 8.96
C TYR A 24 3.75 4.72 7.48
N THR A 25 4.20 5.62 6.59
CA THR A 25 4.35 5.33 5.16
C THR A 25 5.28 4.14 4.93
N TYR A 26 6.44 4.12 5.58
CA TYR A 26 7.38 2.99 5.50
C TYR A 26 6.73 1.69 5.97
N ARG A 27 6.02 1.71 7.11
CA ARG A 27 5.34 0.52 7.65
C ARG A 27 4.20 0.02 6.76
N ILE A 28 3.49 0.92 6.11
CA ILE A 28 2.44 0.58 5.14
C ILE A 28 3.05 -0.15 3.94
N ILE A 29 4.11 0.41 3.34
CA ILE A 29 4.77 -0.21 2.19
C ILE A 29 5.36 -1.58 2.59
N GLN A 30 6.03 -1.65 3.74
CA GLN A 30 6.56 -2.91 4.27
C GLN A 30 5.48 -3.98 4.41
N GLU A 31 4.32 -3.64 4.99
CA GLU A 31 3.22 -4.58 5.17
C GLU A 31 2.60 -5.02 3.84
N ALA A 32 2.47 -4.09 2.88
CA ALA A 32 2.00 -4.41 1.53
C ALA A 32 2.94 -5.44 0.84
N PHE A 33 4.26 -5.22 0.91
CA PHE A 33 5.23 -6.17 0.36
C PHE A 33 5.26 -7.50 1.13
N ASN A 34 5.09 -7.49 2.45
CA ASN A 34 4.96 -8.72 3.24
C ASN A 34 3.75 -9.54 2.79
N ASN A 35 2.62 -8.89 2.52
CA ASN A 35 1.43 -9.57 2.01
C ASN A 35 1.69 -10.19 0.63
N ILE A 36 2.39 -9.49 -0.25
CA ILE A 36 2.78 -10.01 -1.56
C ILE A 36 3.67 -11.25 -1.42
N ILE A 37 4.74 -11.15 -0.64
CA ILE A 37 5.73 -12.23 -0.43
C ILE A 37 5.07 -13.48 0.16
N LYS A 38 4.17 -13.32 1.14
CA LYS A 38 3.56 -14.44 1.87
C LYS A 38 2.35 -15.03 1.16
N HIS A 39 1.62 -14.24 0.38
CA HIS A 39 0.27 -14.62 -0.03
C HIS A 39 0.00 -14.50 -1.53
N ALA A 40 0.61 -13.56 -2.25
CA ALA A 40 0.15 -13.22 -3.60
C ALA A 40 0.52 -14.27 -4.64
N ASN A 41 1.65 -14.96 -4.51
CA ASN A 41 2.22 -15.72 -5.62
C ASN A 41 2.36 -14.87 -6.92
N ALA A 42 2.77 -13.61 -6.80
CA ALA A 42 2.90 -12.66 -7.90
C ALA A 42 4.20 -12.85 -8.70
N GLU A 43 4.19 -12.43 -9.96
CA GLU A 43 5.36 -12.34 -10.84
C GLU A 43 5.84 -10.90 -11.00
N GLN A 44 4.91 -9.94 -10.94
CA GLN A 44 5.18 -8.53 -11.11
C GLN A 44 4.50 -7.70 -10.02
N VAL A 45 5.27 -6.74 -9.51
CA VAL A 45 4.82 -5.75 -8.54
C VAL A 45 5.11 -4.36 -9.07
N LYS A 46 4.18 -3.45 -8.89
CA LYS A 46 4.28 -2.03 -9.23
C LYS A 46 4.18 -1.20 -7.95
N LEU A 47 5.21 -0.40 -7.69
CA LEU A 47 5.24 0.61 -6.62
C LEU A 47 5.34 2.01 -7.24
N ILE A 48 4.34 2.84 -7.02
CA ILE A 48 4.41 4.27 -7.39
C ILE A 48 4.26 5.11 -6.13
N LEU A 49 5.17 6.05 -5.94
CA LEU A 49 5.18 6.97 -4.80
C LEU A 49 5.46 8.39 -5.30
N GLY A 50 4.66 9.35 -4.87
CA GLY A 50 4.89 10.74 -5.27
C GLY A 50 3.99 11.73 -4.57
N VAL A 51 4.51 12.94 -4.40
CA VAL A 51 3.72 14.07 -3.87
C VAL A 51 3.06 14.80 -5.04
N LYS A 52 1.74 15.02 -4.93
CA LYS A 52 0.95 15.85 -5.84
C LYS A 52 -0.17 16.51 -5.06
N ASN A 53 -0.42 17.80 -5.29
CA ASN A 53 -1.50 18.56 -4.64
C ASN A 53 -1.48 18.45 -3.09
N ASN A 54 -0.29 18.58 -2.49
CA ASN A 54 -0.09 18.46 -1.03
C ASN A 54 -0.51 17.09 -0.44
N GLN A 55 -0.53 16.06 -1.27
CA GLN A 55 -0.83 14.68 -0.89
C GLN A 55 0.32 13.77 -1.32
N LEU A 56 0.82 12.96 -0.40
CA LEU A 56 1.61 11.77 -0.69
C LEU A 56 0.68 10.71 -1.27
N ASN A 57 0.91 10.31 -2.51
CA ASN A 57 0.16 9.26 -3.19
C ASN A 57 1.02 8.00 -3.27
N ILE A 58 0.46 6.87 -2.87
CA ILE A 58 1.10 5.56 -2.87
C ILE A 58 0.21 4.59 -3.65
N LEU A 59 0.79 3.91 -4.63
CA LEU A 59 0.18 2.78 -5.31
C LEU A 59 1.08 1.57 -5.12
N VAL A 60 0.52 0.48 -4.62
CA VAL A 60 1.13 -0.85 -4.66
C VAL A 60 0.16 -1.76 -5.42
N GLU A 61 0.63 -2.42 -6.46
CA GLU A 61 -0.17 -3.31 -7.30
C GLU A 61 0.64 -4.58 -7.58
N ASP A 62 0.05 -5.75 -7.37
CA ASP A 62 0.61 -7.04 -7.73
C ASP A 62 -0.33 -7.80 -8.67
N ASP A 63 0.23 -8.68 -9.49
CA ASP A 63 -0.50 -9.55 -10.43
C ASP A 63 -0.75 -10.96 -9.86
N GLY A 64 -0.72 -11.12 -8.53
CA GLY A 64 -0.87 -12.41 -7.89
C GLY A 64 -2.29 -12.97 -7.89
N LYS A 65 -2.51 -13.98 -7.04
CA LYS A 65 -3.77 -14.71 -6.92
C LYS A 65 -4.94 -13.89 -6.38
N GLY A 66 -4.69 -12.71 -5.82
CA GLY A 66 -5.70 -11.86 -5.17
C GLY A 66 -6.47 -12.58 -4.05
N PHE A 67 -7.53 -11.93 -3.56
CA PHE A 67 -8.44 -12.46 -2.55
C PHE A 67 -9.80 -11.76 -2.62
N ASP A 68 -10.81 -12.35 -1.98
CA ASP A 68 -12.16 -11.78 -1.97
C ASP A 68 -12.28 -10.65 -0.93
N THR A 69 -12.67 -9.47 -1.37
CA THR A 69 -12.92 -8.30 -0.51
C THR A 69 -14.38 -8.12 -0.11
N SER A 70 -15.32 -8.90 -0.67
CA SER A 70 -16.76 -8.69 -0.55
C SER A 70 -17.37 -9.21 0.76
N ASN A 71 -16.76 -10.22 1.37
CA ASN A 71 -17.40 -10.94 2.47
C ASN A 71 -17.38 -10.26 3.84
N GLY A 72 -16.89 -9.01 3.98
CA GLY A 72 -16.93 -8.23 5.23
C GLY A 72 -16.05 -8.78 6.36
N HIS A 73 -15.93 -10.10 6.45
CA HIS A 73 -14.80 -10.86 6.98
C HIS A 73 -13.62 -10.70 6.05
N LEU A 74 -13.06 -9.50 6.06
CA LEU A 74 -11.62 -9.45 6.13
C LEU A 74 -11.23 -10.23 7.41
N ASN A 75 -11.08 -11.55 7.29
CA ASN A 75 -9.97 -12.28 7.93
C ASN A 75 -8.63 -11.77 7.35
N ALA A 76 -8.57 -10.49 6.97
CA ALA A 76 -7.35 -9.82 6.72
C ALA A 76 -6.63 -9.90 8.04
N GLY A 77 -5.53 -10.64 8.06
CA GLY A 77 -4.64 -10.60 9.20
C GLY A 77 -4.37 -9.15 9.61
N ASN A 78 -3.90 -8.99 10.85
CA ASN A 78 -3.64 -7.70 11.47
C ASN A 78 -3.00 -6.66 10.53
N GLY A 79 -2.21 -7.09 9.54
CA GLY A 79 -1.65 -6.28 8.45
C GLY A 79 -2.56 -5.25 7.77
N ILE A 80 -3.67 -5.65 7.12
CA ILE A 80 -4.50 -4.71 6.35
C ILE A 80 -5.21 -3.73 7.28
N SER A 81 -5.71 -4.21 8.43
CA SER A 81 -6.33 -3.36 9.43
C SER A 81 -5.33 -2.32 9.96
N ASN A 82 -4.10 -2.74 10.27
CA ASN A 82 -3.03 -1.86 10.72
C ASN A 82 -2.65 -0.82 9.65
N MET A 83 -2.62 -1.19 8.37
CA MET A 83 -2.39 -0.23 7.28
C MET A 83 -3.52 0.79 7.21
N LYS A 84 -4.78 0.34 7.26
CA LYS A 84 -5.96 1.21 7.23
C LYS A 84 -5.99 2.18 8.41
N GLU A 85 -5.71 1.69 9.61
CA GLU A 85 -5.62 2.48 10.83
C GLU A 85 -4.53 3.55 10.72
N ARG A 86 -3.31 3.19 10.30
CA ARG A 86 -2.22 4.15 10.10
C ARG A 86 -2.56 5.23 9.09
N VAL A 87 -3.19 4.86 7.97
CA VAL A 87 -3.67 5.86 6.99
C VAL A 87 -4.71 6.79 7.61
N SER A 88 -5.64 6.25 8.41
CA SER A 88 -6.63 7.05 9.13
C SER A 88 -6.00 8.00 10.14
N LEU A 89 -4.97 7.56 10.88
CA LEU A 89 -4.22 8.37 11.86
C LEU A 89 -3.40 9.50 11.23
N LEU A 90 -3.25 9.50 9.91
CA LEU A 90 -2.61 10.55 9.13
C LEU A 90 -3.64 11.39 8.33
N GLY A 91 -4.94 11.22 8.57
CA GLY A 91 -6.00 11.90 7.82
C GLY A 91 -6.07 11.50 6.34
N GLY A 92 -5.52 10.34 5.98
CA GLY A 92 -5.44 9.86 4.62
C GLY A 92 -6.65 9.06 4.17
N LYS A 93 -6.64 8.66 2.89
CA LYS A 93 -7.61 7.77 2.27
C LYS A 93 -6.95 6.45 1.94
N PHE A 94 -7.61 5.35 2.30
CA PHE A 94 -7.19 3.98 2.03
C PHE A 94 -8.19 3.33 1.08
N ARG A 95 -7.70 2.81 -0.06
CA ARG A 95 -8.51 2.01 -0.99
C ARG A 95 -7.76 0.74 -1.35
N LEU A 96 -8.42 -0.40 -1.15
CA LEU A 96 -7.89 -1.70 -1.50
C LEU A 96 -8.89 -2.39 -2.42
N ALA A 97 -8.42 -2.87 -3.56
CA ALA A 97 -9.19 -3.68 -4.48
C ALA A 97 -8.45 -5.00 -4.70
N SER A 98 -9.15 -6.11 -4.57
CA SER A 98 -8.64 -7.43 -4.92
C SER A 98 -9.80 -8.31 -5.33
N LYS A 99 -9.53 -9.26 -6.22
CA LYS A 99 -10.43 -10.36 -6.55
C LYS A 99 -9.60 -11.61 -6.76
N PRO A 100 -10.10 -12.81 -6.42
CA PRO A 100 -9.42 -14.05 -6.78
C PRO A 100 -9.06 -14.08 -8.28
N GLY A 101 -7.80 -14.40 -8.57
CA GLY A 101 -7.22 -14.44 -9.91
C GLY A 101 -6.81 -13.10 -10.53
N ASN A 102 -7.05 -11.96 -9.87
CA ASN A 102 -6.85 -10.63 -10.45
C ASN A 102 -5.89 -9.73 -9.64
N GLY A 103 -5.03 -10.32 -8.81
CA GLY A 103 -4.05 -9.57 -8.02
C GLY A 103 -4.65 -8.68 -6.94
N THR A 104 -3.83 -7.76 -6.44
CA THR A 104 -4.22 -6.78 -5.42
C THR A 104 -3.75 -5.40 -5.82
N LYS A 105 -4.59 -4.39 -5.58
CA LYS A 105 -4.29 -2.98 -5.81
C LYS A 105 -4.59 -2.17 -4.56
N LEU A 106 -3.53 -1.64 -3.94
CA LEU A 106 -3.58 -0.73 -2.80
C LEU A 106 -3.30 0.70 -3.28
N ASN A 107 -4.24 1.61 -3.03
CA ASN A 107 -4.12 3.02 -3.36
C ASN A 107 -4.35 3.88 -2.10
N ILE A 108 -3.36 4.69 -1.75
CA ILE A 108 -3.34 5.52 -0.55
C ILE A 108 -3.03 6.96 -0.92
N SER A 109 -3.73 7.91 -0.28
CA SER A 109 -3.39 9.34 -0.31
C SER A 109 -3.30 9.87 1.12
N ILE A 110 -2.19 10.52 1.48
CA ILE A 110 -1.95 11.09 2.80
C ILE A 110 -1.58 12.58 2.66
N PRO A 111 -2.19 13.51 3.41
CA PRO A 111 -1.72 14.90 3.45
C PRO A 111 -0.25 15.00 3.90
N VAL A 112 0.59 15.75 3.18
CA VAL A 112 2.03 15.88 3.55
C VAL A 112 2.27 16.79 4.75
N ASN A 113 1.31 17.68 5.05
CA ASN A 113 1.34 18.63 6.16
C ASN A 113 0.20 18.34 7.16
N TYR A 114 0.06 17.08 7.59
CA TYR A 114 -0.89 16.75 8.64
C TYR A 114 -0.26 17.10 10.01
N GLU A 115 -0.95 17.93 10.81
CA GLU A 115 -0.58 18.28 12.19
C GLU A 115 -1.12 17.24 13.19
#